data_AF-A0ABD0QF32-F1
#
_entry.id   AF-A0ABD0QF32-F1
#
_cell.length_a   1.000
_cell.length_b   1.000
_cell.length_c   1.000
_cell.angle_alpha   90.00
_cell.angle_beta   90.00
_cell.angle_gamma   90.00
#
_symmetry.space_group_name_H-M   'P 1'
#
loop_
_entity.id
_entity.type
_entity.pdbx_description
1 polymer ?
#
loop_
_entity_poly.entity_id
_entity_poly.type
_entity_poly.pdbx_seq_one_letter_code
_entity_poly.pdbx_strand_id
1 'polypeptide(L)'
;MPPLFDGCFFYMLGSFCKPPKDELIQLVKGAGGQLLNRQPKPDSDVTQTLNAAAYHAKPGSDQVLCTQYILYDPQSSYKPQKVRV
;
A
#
# COMPACT_ATOMS: atom_id res chain seq x y z
N MET A 1 -21.33 -2.37 -3.59
CA MET A 1 -20.21 -3.25 -3.22
C MET A 1 -18.99 -2.38 -2.95
N PRO A 2 -18.17 -2.66 -1.92
CA PRO A 2 -16.96 -1.86 -1.65
C PRO A 2 -15.98 -1.87 -2.84
N PRO A 3 -15.27 -0.75 -3.09
CA PRO A 3 -14.18 -0.71 -4.07
C PRO A 3 -13.07 -1.74 -3.78
N LEU A 4 -12.26 -2.06 -4.79
CA LEU A 4 -11.24 -3.11 -4.69
C LEU A 4 -10.25 -2.90 -3.53
N PHE A 5 -9.83 -1.65 -3.32
CA PHE A 5 -8.85 -1.28 -2.31
C PHE A 5 -9.49 -0.64 -1.07
N ASP A 6 -10.77 -0.88 -0.84
CA ASP A 6 -11.44 -0.45 0.39
C ASP A 6 -10.70 -1.00 1.61
N GLY A 7 -10.41 -0.12 2.57
CA GLY A 7 -9.62 -0.44 3.77
C GLY A 7 -8.10 -0.58 3.55
N CYS A 8 -7.57 -0.29 2.35
CA CYS A 8 -6.15 -0.42 2.02
C CYS A 8 -5.43 0.94 1.92
N PHE A 9 -4.15 0.96 2.33
CA PHE A 9 -3.29 2.14 2.36
C PHE A 9 -2.00 1.89 1.58
N PHE A 10 -1.58 2.86 0.78
CA PHE A 10 -0.45 2.71 -0.14
C PHE A 10 0.57 3.83 0.04
N TYR A 11 1.83 3.47 0.13
CA TYR A 11 2.97 4.39 0.07
C TYR A 11 3.79 4.12 -1.18
N MET A 12 4.07 5.16 -1.96
CA MET A 12 4.83 5.09 -3.20
C MET A 12 6.31 5.38 -2.93
N LEU A 13 7.13 4.33 -2.86
CA LEU A 13 8.54 4.40 -2.52
C LEU A 13 9.41 4.62 -3.77
N GLY A 14 10.18 5.70 -3.77
CA GLY A 14 11.13 6.01 -4.84
C GLY A 14 10.48 6.53 -6.12
N SER A 15 11.21 6.38 -7.23
CA SER A 15 10.79 6.81 -8.57
C SER A 15 10.14 5.65 -9.34
N PHE A 16 9.12 5.97 -10.13
CA PHE A 16 8.39 5.03 -10.98
C PHE A 16 8.56 5.43 -12.44
N CYS A 17 9.00 4.48 -13.26
CA CYS A 17 9.25 4.71 -14.68
C CYS A 17 8.09 4.21 -15.53
N LYS A 18 7.65 2.96 -15.33
CA LYS A 18 6.54 2.36 -16.09
C LYS A 18 5.74 1.36 -15.22
N PRO A 19 4.47 1.66 -14.89
CA PRO A 19 3.72 2.89 -15.19
C PRO A 19 4.23 4.10 -14.37
N PRO A 20 4.00 5.35 -14.84
CA PRO A 20 4.30 6.56 -14.08
C PRO A 20 3.58 6.60 -12.72
N LYS A 21 4.20 7.28 -11.75
CA LYS A 21 3.67 7.39 -10.38
C LYS A 21 2.26 7.97 -10.33
N ASP A 22 1.96 8.97 -11.15
CA ASP A 22 0.66 9.64 -11.15
C ASP A 22 -0.48 8.74 -11.65
N GLU A 23 -0.21 7.88 -12.63
CA GLU A 23 -1.17 6.88 -13.10
C GLU A 23 -1.49 5.87 -11.98
N LEU A 24 -0.46 5.39 -11.28
CA LEU A 24 -0.66 4.49 -10.12
C LEU A 24 -1.46 5.18 -9.01
N ILE A 25 -1.19 6.46 -8.74
CA ILE A 25 -1.94 7.27 -7.78
C ILE A 25 -3.42 7.37 -8.18
N GLN A 26 -3.70 7.58 -9.46
CA GLN A 26 -5.08 7.63 -9.97
C GLN A 26 -5.77 6.27 -9.84
N LEU A 27 -5.09 5.16 -10.15
CA LEU A 27 -5.62 3.81 -9.98
C LEU A 27 -5.97 3.50 -8.52
N VAL A 28 -5.05 3.80 -7.59
CA VAL A 28 -5.28 3.59 -6.15
C VAL A 28 -6.52 4.35 -5.69
N LYS A 29 -6.60 5.65 -6.02
CA LYS A 29 -7.76 6.48 -5.64
C LYS A 29 -9.05 6.01 -6.30
N GLY A 30 -9.03 5.70 -7.60
CA GLY A 30 -10.19 5.24 -8.35
C GLY A 30 -10.74 3.90 -7.83
N ALA A 31 -9.88 3.07 -7.25
CA ALA A 31 -10.24 1.79 -6.63
C ALA A 31 -10.51 1.88 -5.11
N GLY A 32 -10.60 3.09 -4.53
CA GLY A 32 -10.98 3.31 -3.12
C GLY A 32 -9.85 3.19 -2.10
N GLY A 33 -8.60 3.07 -2.53
CA GLY A 33 -7.43 3.02 -1.65
C GLY A 33 -6.97 4.41 -1.19
N GLN A 34 -6.28 4.45 -0.06
CA GLN A 34 -5.75 5.69 0.52
C GLN A 34 -4.24 5.81 0.30
N LEU A 35 -3.76 7.03 0.03
CA LEU A 35 -2.33 7.30 -0.13
C LEU A 35 -1.72 7.81 1.18
N LEU A 36 -0.58 7.25 1.54
CA LEU A 36 0.22 7.70 2.66
C LEU A 36 1.27 8.71 2.19
N ASN A 37 1.37 9.83 2.90
CA ASN A 37 2.38 10.86 2.63
C ASN A 37 3.75 10.50 3.21
N ARG A 38 3.80 9.59 4.19
CA ARG A 38 5.01 9.13 4.87
C ARG A 38 5.06 7.62 4.84
N GLN A 39 6.28 7.07 4.77
CA GLN A 39 6.47 5.63 4.83
C GLN A 39 5.95 5.09 6.17
N PRO A 40 5.08 4.06 6.17
CA PRO A 40 4.63 3.43 7.40
C PRO A 40 5.83 2.76 8.09
N LYS A 41 5.94 2.98 9.40
CA LYS A 41 6.96 2.36 10.24
C LYS A 41 6.27 1.58 11.36
N PRO A 42 6.78 0.41 11.76
CA PRO A 42 6.12 -0.43 12.77
C PRO A 42 5.95 0.25 14.13
N ASP A 43 6.77 1.25 14.44
CA ASP A 43 6.76 2.05 15.67
C ASP A 43 5.90 3.32 15.58
N SER A 44 5.28 3.60 14.42
CA SER A 44 4.45 4.79 14.24
C SER A 44 3.04 4.54 14.77
N ASP A 45 2.58 5.40 15.68
CA ASP A 45 1.21 5.39 16.25
C ASP A 45 0.12 5.29 15.16
N VAL A 46 0.36 5.89 13.99
CA VAL A 46 -0.57 5.87 12.84
C VAL A 46 -0.73 4.46 12.27
N THR A 47 0.34 3.67 12.22
CA THR A 47 0.28 2.32 11.64
C THR A 47 -0.31 1.29 12.61
N GLN A 48 -0.27 1.58 13.92
CA GLN A 48 -0.76 0.70 14.98
C GLN A 48 -2.24 0.96 15.33
N THR A 49 -2.75 2.17 15.07
CA THR A 49 -4.15 2.55 15.36
C THR A 49 -5.11 2.37 14.17
N LEU A 50 -4.60 2.07 12.98
CA LEU A 50 -5.42 1.78 11.80
C LEU A 50 -6.09 0.41 11.92
N ASN A 51 -7.32 0.40 12.45
CA ASN A 51 -8.20 -0.77 12.42
C ASN A 51 -9.02 -0.77 11.11
N ALA A 52 -8.43 -1.30 10.05
CA ALA A 52 -9.07 -1.42 8.74
C ALA A 52 -8.93 -2.86 8.23
N ALA A 53 -9.95 -3.35 7.55
CA ALA A 53 -9.94 -4.66 6.92
C ALA A 53 -10.13 -4.54 5.41
N ALA A 54 -9.31 -5.25 4.64
CA ALA A 54 -9.44 -5.28 3.19
C ALA A 54 -10.60 -6.19 2.79
N TYR A 55 -11.71 -5.60 2.32
CA TYR A 55 -12.94 -6.36 1.99
C TYR A 55 -12.71 -7.48 0.96
N HIS A 56 -11.85 -7.21 -0.02
CA HIS A 56 -11.55 -8.16 -1.11
C HIS A 56 -10.38 -9.10 -0.80
N ALA A 57 -9.76 -9.01 0.38
CA ALA A 57 -8.72 -9.95 0.77
C ALA A 57 -9.29 -11.36 0.93
N LYS A 58 -8.50 -12.37 0.55
CA LYS A 58 -8.88 -13.76 0.74
C LYS A 58 -9.11 -14.02 2.25
N PRO A 59 -10.26 -14.60 2.65
CA PRO A 59 -10.50 -14.97 4.04
C PRO A 59 -9.36 -15.85 4.60
N GLY A 60 -8.88 -15.50 5.79
CA GLY A 60 -7.77 -16.18 6.46
C GLY A 60 -6.36 -15.79 5.98
N SER A 61 -6.24 -14.85 5.03
CA SER A 61 -4.93 -14.29 4.68
C SER A 61 -4.56 -13.12 5.58
N ASP A 62 -3.25 -12.91 5.79
CA ASP A 62 -2.74 -11.75 6.52
C ASP A 62 -3.22 -10.43 5.92
N GLN A 63 -3.45 -10.37 4.59
CA GLN A 63 -3.93 -9.17 3.89
C GLN A 63 -5.30 -8.68 4.38
N VAL A 64 -6.06 -9.51 5.10
CA VAL A 64 -7.30 -9.07 5.74
C VAL A 64 -7.01 -7.96 6.76
N LEU A 65 -5.89 -8.05 7.50
CA LEU A 65 -5.55 -7.11 8.58
C LEU A 65 -4.25 -6.32 8.31
N CYS A 66 -3.36 -6.85 7.47
CA CYS A 66 -2.14 -6.18 7.01
C CYS A 66 -2.43 -5.40 5.73
N THR A 67 -3.13 -4.26 5.88
CA THR A 67 -3.68 -3.50 4.74
C THR A 67 -2.81 -2.34 4.26
N GLN A 68 -1.57 -2.24 4.76
CA GLN A 68 -0.61 -1.19 4.41
C GLN A 68 0.44 -1.73 3.44
N TYR A 69 0.55 -1.11 2.27
CA TYR A 69 1.40 -1.54 1.18
C TYR A 69 2.45 -0.49 0.84
N ILE A 70 3.71 -0.91 0.75
CA ILE A 70 4.79 -0.11 0.21
C ILE A 70 5.02 -0.58 -1.23
N LEU A 71 4.63 0.26 -2.20
CA LEU A 71 4.86 -0.02 -3.62
C LEU A 71 6.19 0.58 -4.05
N TYR A 72 6.94 -0.14 -4.88
CA TYR A 72 8.17 0.34 -5.49
C TYR A 72 8.25 -0.19 -6.92
N ASP A 73 8.93 0.54 -7.80
CA ASP A 73 9.23 0.07 -9.16
C ASP A 73 10.50 -0.81 -9.13
N PRO A 74 10.43 -2.11 -9.51
CA PRO A 74 11.59 -3.00 -9.52
C PRO A 74 12.72 -2.58 -10.46
N GLN A 75 12.41 -1.76 -11.48
CA GLN A 75 13.38 -1.22 -12.43
C GLN A 75 14.02 0.08 -11.91
N SER A 76 13.49 0.64 -10.82
CA SER A 76 14.06 1.80 -10.15
C SER A 76 15.44 1.48 -9.55
N SER A 77 16.28 2.50 -9.44
CA SER A 77 17.57 2.39 -8.76
C SER A 77 17.42 2.10 -7.26
N TYR A 78 16.26 2.42 -6.68
CA TYR A 78 15.97 2.21 -5.27
C TYR A 78 15.19 0.90 -5.05
N LYS A 79 15.78 -0.04 -4.31
CA LYS A 79 15.15 -1.32 -3.93
C LYS A 79 14.97 -1.36 -2.41
N PRO A 80 13.76 -1.61 -1.89
CA PRO A 80 13.56 -1.73 -0.46
C PRO A 80 14.32 -2.93 0.10
N GLN A 81 14.85 -2.78 1.30
CA GLN A 81 15.45 -3.88 2.04
C GLN A 81 14.35 -4.89 2.41
N LYS A 82 14.53 -6.16 2.08
CA LYS A 82 13.61 -7.22 2.53
C LYS A 82 13.74 -7.35 4.05
N VAL A 83 12.63 -7.17 4.75
CA VAL A 83 12.58 -7.31 6.22
C VAL A 83 12.35 -8.77 6.62
N ARG A 84 11.81 -9.61 5.73
CA ARG A 84 11.58 -11.04 5.96
C ARG A 84 12.05 -11.84 4.73
N VAL A 85 12.74 -12.95 4.98
CA VAL A 85 13.33 -13.86 3.98
C VAL A 85 12.47 -15.11 3.86
#